data_AF-A0A9P9IBB9-F1
#
_entry.id   AF-A0A9P9IBB9-F1
#
_cell.length_a   1.000
_cell.length_b   1.000
_cell.length_c   1.000
_cell.angle_alpha   90.00
_cell.angle_beta   90.00
_cell.angle_gamma   90.00
#
_symmetry.space_group_name_H-M   'P 1'
#
loop_
_entity.id
_entity.type
_entity.pdbx_description
1 polymer ?
#
loop_
_entity_poly.entity_id
_entity_poly.type
_entity_poly.pdbx_seq_one_letter_code
_entity_poly.pdbx_strand_id
1 'polypeptide(L)'
;MSSASPSPLFSKPSDESPAPASHDPSVPAKRALNRPPSDRAGKRTKGRTNNSTWNEARDPYEERGEKARDSSYHEIWYCKHCDFTKKPNSVTTNMSRARKHLRDFHGIRVIEYAERSDLKKQQHGTITDLFGRQEERQANRDLNEEKYLANAINIP
;
A
#
# COMPACT_ATOMS: atom_id res chain seq x y z
N MET A 1 -43.13 50.78 4.37
CA MET A 1 -42.61 52.10 4.82
C MET A 1 -41.67 51.85 5.98
N SER A 2 -40.52 52.52 6.03
CA SER A 2 -39.55 52.39 7.11
C SER A 2 -39.95 53.25 8.31
N SER A 3 -39.79 52.74 9.53
CA SER A 3 -39.92 53.50 10.78
C SER A 3 -38.77 53.12 11.72
N ALA A 4 -38.19 54.11 12.41
CA ALA A 4 -36.97 53.98 13.19
C ALA A 4 -37.20 53.88 14.71
N SER A 5 -36.09 53.61 15.41
CA SER A 5 -35.66 53.79 16.82
C SER A 5 -36.40 54.83 17.71
N PRO A 6 -36.13 54.98 19.05
CA PRO A 6 -35.03 54.41 19.86
C PRO A 6 -35.39 53.93 21.30
N SER A 7 -34.35 53.66 22.12
CA SER A 7 -34.33 53.12 23.48
C SER A 7 -34.81 54.04 24.62
N PRO A 8 -35.18 53.44 25.78
CA PRO A 8 -34.75 53.92 27.11
C PRO A 8 -34.46 52.77 28.14
N LEU A 9 -33.94 52.92 29.37
CA LEU A 9 -32.98 53.86 30.04
C LEU A 9 -32.67 53.34 31.49
N PHE A 10 -31.47 53.61 32.04
CA PHE A 10 -31.09 53.61 33.50
C PHE A 10 -31.16 52.27 34.31
N SER A 11 -30.45 52.02 35.43
CA SER A 11 -29.44 52.79 36.21
C SER A 11 -28.50 51.92 37.09
N LYS A 12 -27.45 52.55 37.65
CA LYS A 12 -26.45 52.09 38.68
C LYS A 12 -27.11 52.23 40.13
N PRO A 13 -26.51 51.96 41.34
CA PRO A 13 -25.08 51.95 41.69
C PRO A 13 -24.52 51.11 42.90
N SER A 14 -23.22 51.38 43.19
CA SER A 14 -22.52 51.41 44.51
C SER A 14 -22.02 50.09 45.14
N ASP A 15 -20.91 50.05 45.92
CA ASP A 15 -19.80 51.00 46.21
C ASP A 15 -18.53 50.23 46.70
N GLU A 16 -17.52 50.95 47.20
CA GLU A 16 -16.46 50.52 48.15
C GLU A 16 -15.07 50.04 47.64
N SER A 17 -14.05 50.50 48.38
CA SER A 17 -12.58 50.33 48.29
C SER A 17 -12.01 50.82 49.65
N PRO A 18 -10.79 50.48 50.16
CA PRO A 18 -9.54 50.35 49.38
C PRO A 18 -8.37 49.43 49.89
N ALA A 19 -7.41 49.16 48.99
CA ALA A 19 -5.93 49.07 49.23
C ALA A 19 -5.35 47.98 50.21
N PRO A 20 -4.01 47.90 50.44
CA PRO A 20 -3.00 47.36 49.50
C PRO A 20 -1.99 46.36 50.15
N ALA A 21 -1.17 45.63 49.36
CA ALA A 21 0.28 45.39 49.59
C ALA A 21 0.95 44.24 48.76
N SER A 22 2.27 44.38 48.60
CA SER A 22 3.34 43.35 48.51
C SER A 22 3.51 42.41 47.30
N HIS A 23 4.70 42.53 46.72
CA HIS A 23 5.48 41.67 45.81
C HIS A 23 5.46 40.15 46.08
N ASP A 24 5.54 39.34 45.00
CA ASP A 24 6.74 38.51 44.73
C ASP A 24 6.80 38.06 43.23
N PRO A 25 7.98 37.87 42.60
CA PRO A 25 8.10 37.41 41.21
C PRO A 25 8.64 35.97 41.04
N SER A 26 8.52 35.46 39.81
CA SER A 26 9.28 34.33 39.21
C SER A 26 8.71 32.90 39.29
N VAL A 27 8.20 32.41 38.15
CA VAL A 27 8.57 31.09 37.59
C VAL A 27 8.47 31.14 36.04
N PRO A 28 9.49 30.70 35.26
CA PRO A 28 9.38 30.65 33.80
C PRO A 28 8.64 29.39 33.33
N ALA A 29 7.45 29.58 32.74
CA ALA A 29 6.66 28.49 32.19
C ALA A 29 7.32 27.89 30.93
N LYS A 30 7.61 26.57 30.97
CA LYS A 30 8.24 25.84 29.87
C LYS A 30 7.28 25.74 28.68
N ARG A 31 7.71 26.19 27.49
CA ARG A 31 6.95 26.02 26.24
C ARG A 31 6.87 24.54 25.87
N ALA A 32 5.75 23.90 26.17
CA ALA A 32 5.43 22.58 25.63
C ALA A 32 5.17 22.71 24.12
N LEU A 33 6.02 22.07 23.31
CA LEU A 33 5.80 21.91 21.87
C LEU A 33 4.64 20.94 21.65
N ASN A 34 3.42 21.49 21.53
CA ASN A 34 2.25 20.75 21.09
C ASN A 34 2.40 20.36 19.61
N ARG A 35 3.15 19.29 19.36
CA ARG A 35 3.17 18.59 18.07
C ARG A 35 1.94 17.67 18.02
N PRO A 36 0.97 17.88 17.10
CA PRO A 36 -0.15 16.96 16.98
C PRO A 36 0.34 15.57 16.56
N PRO A 37 -0.34 14.48 16.98
CA PRO A 37 -0.04 13.14 16.52
C PRO A 37 -0.15 13.08 14.99
N SER A 38 0.85 12.50 14.33
CA SER A 38 0.85 12.37 12.87
C SER A 38 -0.07 11.23 12.44
N ASP A 39 -1.31 11.55 12.06
CA ASP A 39 -2.28 10.64 11.43
C ASP A 39 -1.80 10.16 10.04
N ARG A 40 -0.76 9.32 10.03
CA ARG A 40 -0.27 8.60 8.85
C ARG A 40 -0.35 7.08 9.04
N ALA A 41 -1.41 6.63 9.69
CA ALA A 41 -1.92 5.26 9.58
C ALA A 41 -3.00 5.15 8.48
N GLY A 42 -2.78 5.83 7.35
CA GLY A 42 -3.61 5.67 6.17
C GLY A 42 -3.55 4.21 5.72
N LYS A 43 -4.67 3.49 5.80
CA LYS A 43 -4.81 2.12 5.31
C LYS A 43 -4.27 2.10 3.87
N ARG A 44 -3.16 1.39 3.64
CA ARG A 44 -2.56 1.30 2.30
C ARG A 44 -3.58 0.63 1.39
N THR A 45 -4.34 1.42 0.62
CA THR A 45 -5.24 0.92 -0.41
C THR A 45 -4.39 0.02 -1.30
N LYS A 46 -4.72 -1.27 -1.35
CA LYS A 46 -3.90 -2.26 -2.06
C LYS A 46 -4.00 -1.94 -3.55
N GLY A 47 -3.05 -1.15 -4.05
CA GLY A 47 -3.02 -0.67 -5.42
C GLY A 47 -3.18 -1.85 -6.37
N ARG A 48 -4.09 -1.70 -7.34
CA ARG A 48 -4.36 -2.75 -8.33
C ARG A 48 -3.06 -3.08 -9.03
N THR A 49 -2.69 -4.36 -9.06
CA THR A 49 -1.48 -4.78 -9.79
C THR A 49 -1.80 -4.87 -11.28
N ASN A 50 -0.85 -4.49 -12.13
CA ASN A 50 -0.99 -4.37 -13.59
C ASN A 50 -1.85 -3.18 -14.05
N ASN A 51 -1.65 -2.00 -13.47
CA ASN A 51 -2.44 -0.79 -13.76
C ASN A 51 -2.44 -0.44 -15.25
N SER A 52 -1.30 -0.53 -15.93
CA SER A 52 -1.20 -0.20 -17.35
C SER A 52 -2.01 -1.17 -18.23
N THR A 53 -2.15 -2.43 -17.82
CA THR A 53 -3.00 -3.44 -18.48
C THR A 53 -4.47 -3.18 -18.20
N TRP A 54 -4.82 -2.78 -16.97
CA TRP A 54 -6.19 -2.43 -16.58
C TRP A 54 -6.70 -1.13 -17.22
N ASN A 55 -5.82 -0.17 -17.53
CA ASN A 55 -6.18 1.03 -18.32
C ASN A 55 -6.61 0.70 -19.76
N GLU A 56 -6.25 -0.48 -20.26
CA GLU A 56 -6.68 -1.00 -21.57
C GLU A 56 -7.93 -1.91 -21.47
N ALA A 57 -8.50 -2.03 -20.26
CA ALA A 57 -9.80 -2.64 -20.05
C ALA A 57 -10.95 -1.65 -20.28
N ARG A 58 -12.13 -2.18 -20.58
CA ARG A 58 -13.42 -1.50 -20.37
C ARG A 58 -14.15 -2.13 -19.17
N ASP A 59 -15.15 -1.43 -18.67
CA ASP A 59 -16.08 -1.97 -17.68
C ASP A 59 -16.97 -3.09 -18.28
N PRO A 60 -17.42 -4.06 -17.44
CA PRO A 60 -18.36 -5.10 -17.85
C PRO A 60 -19.72 -4.51 -18.22
N TYR A 61 -20.34 -5.05 -19.26
CA TYR A 61 -21.67 -4.63 -19.70
C TYR A 61 -22.76 -5.47 -19.00
N GLU A 62 -23.22 -5.02 -17.83
CA GLU A 62 -24.15 -5.78 -16.97
C GLU A 62 -25.46 -6.14 -17.69
N GLU A 63 -25.97 -5.27 -18.57
CA GLU A 63 -27.16 -5.52 -19.41
C GLU A 63 -27.02 -6.75 -20.32
N ARG A 64 -25.77 -7.16 -20.64
CA ARG A 64 -25.45 -8.35 -21.43
C ARG A 64 -25.21 -9.59 -20.56
N GLY A 65 -25.28 -9.45 -19.23
CA GLY A 65 -24.86 -10.48 -18.27
C GLY A 65 -23.35 -10.63 -18.15
N GLU A 66 -22.55 -9.67 -18.62
CA GLU A 66 -21.12 -9.64 -18.34
C GLU A 66 -20.89 -9.31 -16.86
N LYS A 67 -19.97 -10.04 -16.22
CA LYS A 67 -19.70 -9.91 -14.78
C LYS A 67 -18.34 -9.26 -14.55
N ALA A 68 -18.23 -8.44 -13.51
CA ALA A 68 -16.94 -7.90 -13.08
C ALA A 68 -15.96 -8.98 -12.59
N ARG A 69 -16.47 -10.13 -12.10
CA ARG A 69 -15.69 -11.23 -11.55
C ARG A 69 -16.19 -12.60 -12.01
N ASP A 70 -15.29 -13.57 -12.04
CA ASP A 70 -15.61 -14.98 -12.28
C ASP A 70 -16.19 -15.65 -11.01
N SER A 71 -16.56 -16.93 -11.13
CA SER A 71 -17.06 -17.75 -10.01
C SER A 71 -16.04 -17.95 -8.87
N SER A 72 -14.77 -17.66 -9.12
CA SER A 72 -13.66 -17.78 -8.18
C SER A 72 -13.17 -16.41 -7.69
N TYR A 73 -13.99 -15.36 -7.86
CA TYR A 73 -13.72 -13.97 -7.46
C TYR A 73 -12.52 -13.29 -8.16
N HIS A 74 -11.99 -13.85 -9.25
CA HIS A 74 -10.98 -13.15 -10.07
C HIS A 74 -11.64 -12.05 -10.90
N GLU A 75 -10.98 -10.91 -11.00
CA GLU A 75 -11.47 -9.79 -11.82
C GLU A 75 -11.34 -10.12 -13.31
N ILE A 76 -12.41 -9.92 -14.07
CA ILE A 76 -12.46 -10.19 -15.50
C ILE A 76 -12.04 -8.92 -16.25
N TRP A 77 -11.01 -9.04 -17.08
CA TRP A 77 -10.58 -8.01 -18.01
C TRP A 77 -11.32 -8.14 -19.34
N TYR A 78 -11.95 -7.06 -19.77
CA TYR A 78 -12.64 -6.92 -21.05
C TYR A 78 -11.87 -5.91 -21.91
N CYS A 79 -11.49 -6.26 -23.14
CA CYS A 79 -10.76 -5.33 -24.00
C CYS A 79 -11.62 -4.12 -24.41
N LYS A 80 -11.11 -2.89 -24.24
CA LYS A 80 -11.78 -1.67 -24.70
C LYS A 80 -11.76 -1.47 -26.22
N HIS A 81 -10.82 -2.13 -26.92
CA HIS A 81 -10.59 -1.98 -28.37
C HIS A 81 -11.27 -3.06 -29.23
N CYS A 82 -12.07 -3.95 -28.62
CA CYS A 82 -12.79 -4.98 -29.36
C CYS A 82 -14.25 -4.60 -29.56
N ASP A 83 -14.62 -4.31 -30.81
CA ASP A 83 -15.99 -4.01 -31.24
C ASP A 83 -16.89 -5.26 -31.21
N PHE A 84 -17.18 -5.75 -30.01
CA PHE A 84 -18.15 -6.80 -29.62
C PHE A 84 -17.99 -8.20 -30.27
N THR A 85 -17.18 -8.31 -31.33
CA THR A 85 -16.77 -9.56 -31.95
C THR A 85 -15.92 -10.35 -30.96
N LYS A 86 -16.23 -11.64 -30.81
CA LYS A 86 -15.54 -12.56 -29.87
C LYS A 86 -14.15 -12.94 -30.40
N LYS A 87 -13.24 -11.97 -30.54
CA LYS A 87 -11.82 -12.22 -30.77
C LYS A 87 -11.26 -13.06 -29.61
N PRO A 88 -10.36 -14.02 -29.85
CA PRO A 88 -9.87 -14.89 -28.79
C PRO A 88 -9.12 -14.09 -27.73
N ASN A 89 -9.43 -14.36 -26.46
CA ASN A 89 -8.89 -13.66 -25.28
C ASN A 89 -9.23 -12.15 -25.19
N SER A 90 -10.25 -11.64 -25.91
CA SER A 90 -10.78 -10.29 -25.66
C SER A 90 -11.46 -10.14 -24.28
N VAL A 91 -11.81 -11.27 -23.67
CA VAL A 91 -12.27 -11.39 -22.28
C VAL A 91 -11.41 -12.42 -21.57
N THR A 92 -10.79 -12.07 -20.43
CA THR A 92 -9.93 -13.00 -19.67
C THR A 92 -9.69 -12.53 -18.23
N THR A 93 -9.48 -13.45 -17.29
CA THR A 93 -8.99 -13.15 -15.93
C THR A 93 -7.45 -13.10 -15.86
N ASN A 94 -6.75 -13.47 -16.93
CA ASN A 94 -5.29 -13.61 -16.93
C ASN A 94 -4.59 -12.43 -17.62
N MET A 95 -3.86 -11.61 -16.85
CA MET A 95 -3.19 -10.40 -17.36
C MET A 95 -2.09 -10.68 -18.40
N SER A 96 -1.49 -11.87 -18.43
CA SER A 96 -0.55 -12.23 -19.51
C SER A 96 -1.27 -12.55 -20.82
N ARG A 97 -2.49 -13.11 -20.75
CA ARG A 97 -3.36 -13.26 -21.93
C ARG A 97 -3.89 -11.91 -22.42
N ALA A 98 -4.28 -11.01 -21.52
CA ALA A 98 -4.68 -9.64 -21.86
C ALA A 98 -3.56 -8.87 -22.58
N ARG A 99 -2.33 -8.86 -22.02
CA ARG A 99 -1.16 -8.22 -22.67
C ARG A 99 -0.77 -8.87 -24.00
N LYS A 100 -0.94 -10.18 -24.15
CA LYS A 100 -0.78 -10.87 -25.44
C LYS A 100 -1.86 -10.40 -26.44
N HIS A 101 -3.12 -10.37 -26.04
CA HIS A 101 -4.22 -9.91 -26.88
C HIS A 101 -4.02 -8.46 -27.36
N LEU A 102 -3.63 -7.54 -26.46
CA LEU A 102 -3.32 -6.15 -26.80
C LEU A 102 -2.19 -6.03 -27.82
N ARG A 103 -1.13 -6.83 -27.69
CA ARG A 103 -0.02 -6.88 -28.65
C ARG A 103 -0.45 -7.44 -30.00
N ASP A 104 -1.12 -8.59 -30.00
CA ASP A 104 -1.36 -9.39 -31.20
C ASP A 104 -2.54 -8.86 -32.04
N PHE A 105 -3.57 -8.27 -31.42
CA PHE A 105 -4.77 -7.78 -32.11
C PHE A 105 -4.85 -6.26 -32.23
N HIS A 106 -4.10 -5.50 -31.43
CA HIS A 106 -4.15 -4.03 -31.41
C HIS A 106 -2.77 -3.37 -31.54
N GLY A 107 -1.68 -4.14 -31.59
CA GLY A 107 -0.30 -3.61 -31.63
C GLY A 107 0.18 -2.94 -30.33
N ILE A 108 -0.64 -2.93 -29.28
CA ILE A 108 -0.39 -2.17 -28.04
C ILE A 108 0.58 -2.95 -27.14
N ARG A 109 1.77 -2.39 -26.93
CA ARG A 109 2.78 -2.93 -26.00
C ARG A 109 2.63 -2.32 -24.61
N VAL A 110 1.83 -2.96 -23.76
CA VAL A 110 1.75 -2.61 -22.35
C VAL A 110 3.03 -3.04 -21.62
N ILE A 111 3.80 -2.06 -21.15
CA ILE A 111 4.94 -2.25 -20.25
C ILE A 111 4.44 -2.07 -18.82
N GLU A 112 4.55 -3.14 -18.02
CA GLU A 112 4.27 -3.08 -16.58
C GLU A 112 5.58 -2.90 -15.84
N TYR A 113 5.73 -1.75 -15.15
CA TYR A 113 6.84 -1.51 -14.23
C TYR A 113 6.64 -2.34 -12.96
N ALA A 114 7.05 -3.60 -13.05
CA ALA A 114 6.87 -4.56 -11.98
C ALA A 114 7.91 -4.34 -10.87
N GLU A 115 7.50 -3.79 -9.72
CA GLU A 115 8.27 -3.89 -8.46
C GLU A 115 8.63 -5.37 -8.13
N ARG A 116 7.82 -6.31 -8.62
CA ARG A 116 8.08 -7.76 -8.62
C ARG A 116 9.37 -8.18 -9.34
N SER A 117 9.89 -7.39 -10.30
CA SER A 117 11.20 -7.63 -10.93
C SER A 117 12.26 -7.71 -9.86
N ASP A 118 12.32 -6.67 -9.03
CA ASP A 118 13.49 -6.43 -8.19
C ASP A 118 13.37 -7.22 -6.89
N LEU A 119 12.14 -7.40 -6.37
CA LEU A 119 11.88 -8.38 -5.31
C LEU A 119 12.24 -9.82 -5.73
N LYS A 120 11.92 -10.24 -6.97
CA LYS A 120 12.25 -11.59 -7.45
C LYS A 120 13.75 -11.77 -7.69
N LYS A 121 14.44 -10.75 -8.22
CA LYS A 121 15.91 -10.73 -8.33
C LYS A 121 16.57 -10.81 -6.94
N GLN A 122 16.06 -10.02 -5.97
CA GLN A 122 16.56 -10.02 -4.60
C GLN A 122 16.40 -11.40 -3.95
N GLN A 123 15.20 -12.01 -4.03
CA GLN A 123 14.95 -13.36 -3.53
C GLN A 123 15.89 -14.41 -4.15
N HIS A 124 16.09 -14.37 -5.47
CA HIS A 124 17.02 -15.28 -6.14
C HIS A 124 18.47 -15.07 -5.69
N GLY A 125 18.90 -13.81 -5.54
CA GLY A 125 20.22 -13.46 -5.01
C GLY A 125 20.43 -14.01 -3.60
N THR A 126 19.46 -13.81 -2.69
CA THR A 126 19.51 -14.35 -1.32
C THR A 126 19.57 -15.87 -1.29
N ILE A 127 18.80 -16.56 -2.14
CA ILE A 127 18.83 -18.03 -2.22
C ILE A 127 20.19 -18.52 -2.74
N THR A 128 20.73 -17.89 -3.78
CA THR A 128 22.03 -18.25 -4.38
C THR A 128 23.17 -18.04 -3.38
N ASP A 129 23.16 -16.91 -2.66
CA ASP A 129 24.13 -16.60 -1.60
C ASP A 129 24.06 -17.60 -0.42
N LEU A 130 22.86 -18.00 -0.01
CA LEU A 130 22.67 -18.97 1.07
C LEU A 130 23.25 -20.35 0.73
N PHE A 131 22.99 -20.84 -0.50
CA PHE A 131 23.52 -22.12 -0.95
C PHE A 131 25.01 -22.07 -1.28
N GLY A 132 25.52 -20.98 -1.89
CA GLY A 132 26.95 -20.82 -2.15
C GLY A 132 27.80 -20.80 -0.87
N ARG A 133 27.36 -20.12 0.18
CA ARG A 133 28.01 -20.17 1.51
C ARG A 133 27.90 -21.53 2.19
N GLN A 134 26.88 -22.32 1.87
CA GLN A 134 26.76 -23.70 2.37
C GLN A 134 27.73 -24.62 1.65
N GLU A 135 27.85 -24.49 0.32
CA GLU A 135 28.80 -25.22 -0.52
C GLU A 135 30.25 -24.92 -0.11
N GLU A 136 30.62 -23.64 0.08
CA GLU A 136 31.94 -23.22 0.57
C GLU A 136 32.31 -23.86 1.93
N ARG A 137 31.35 -23.93 2.87
CA ARG A 137 31.54 -24.57 4.18
C ARG A 137 31.62 -26.10 4.13
N GLN A 138 31.11 -26.71 3.07
CA GLN A 138 31.11 -28.16 2.87
C GLN A 138 32.26 -28.63 1.96
N ALA A 139 32.84 -27.75 1.15
CA ALA A 139 33.88 -28.06 0.16
C ALA A 139 35.16 -28.71 0.73
N ASN A 140 35.43 -28.53 2.03
CA ASN A 140 36.58 -29.12 2.73
C ASN A 140 36.19 -30.10 3.85
N ARG A 141 34.97 -30.69 3.79
CA ARG A 141 34.50 -31.70 4.76
C ARG A 141 34.46 -33.08 4.13
N ASP A 142 35.22 -34.03 4.68
CA ASP A 142 34.96 -35.45 4.45
C ASP A 142 33.84 -35.92 5.38
N LEU A 143 32.63 -36.04 4.82
CA LEU A 143 31.45 -36.50 5.54
C LEU A 143 31.54 -37.98 5.98
N ASN A 144 32.39 -38.80 5.36
CA ASN A 144 32.65 -40.15 5.85
C ASN A 144 33.56 -40.11 7.08
N GLU A 145 34.64 -39.32 7.05
CA GLU A 145 35.54 -39.18 8.20
C GLU A 145 34.80 -38.58 9.41
N GLU A 146 34.03 -37.49 9.23
CA GLU A 146 33.19 -36.90 10.28
C GLU A 146 32.22 -37.93 10.89
N LYS A 147 31.63 -38.81 10.05
CA LYS A 147 30.69 -39.85 10.49
C LYS A 147 31.38 -41.01 11.23
N TYR A 148 32.58 -41.41 10.80
CA TYR A 148 33.38 -42.41 11.52
C TYR A 148 33.81 -41.89 12.90
N LEU A 149 34.28 -40.65 12.97
CA LEU A 149 34.67 -40.01 14.24
C LEU A 149 33.48 -39.82 15.20
N ALA A 150 32.31 -39.40 14.70
CA ALA A 150 31.11 -39.26 15.52
C ALA A 150 30.61 -40.61 16.09
N ASN A 151 30.69 -41.69 15.29
CA ASN A 151 30.34 -43.03 15.75
C ASN A 151 31.36 -43.59 16.75
N ALA A 152 32.63 -43.23 16.64
CA ALA A 152 33.68 -43.65 17.58
C ALA A 152 33.55 -42.99 18.98
N ILE A 153 32.86 -41.85 19.08
CA ILE A 153 32.57 -41.18 20.36
C ILE A 153 31.28 -41.74 20.99
N ASN A 154 30.28 -42.08 20.18
CA ASN A 154 29.05 -42.76 20.63
C ASN A 154 29.25 -44.27 20.77
N ILE A 155 30.12 -44.68 21.69
CA ILE A 155 30.20 -46.06 22.16
C ILE A 155 29.01 -46.31 23.12
N PRO A 156 28.18 -47.36 22.90
CA PRO A 156 27.03 -47.67 23.76
C PRO A 156 27.43 -48.23 25.14
#